data_AF-I9L7T6-F1
#
_entry.id   AF-I9L7T6-F1
#
_cell.length_a   1.000
_cell.length_b   1.000
_cell.length_c   1.000
_cell.angle_alpha   90.00
_cell.angle_beta   90.00
_cell.angle_gamma   90.00
#
_symmetry.space_group_name_H-M   'P 1'
#
loop_
_entity.id
_entity.type
_entity.pdbx_description
1 polymer ?
#
loop_
_entity_poly.entity_id
_entity_poly.type
_entity_poly.pdbx_seq_one_letter_code
_entity_poly.pdbx_strand_id
1 'polypeptide(L)'
;MELEKNESELTIHDKNKGGRYRWVTITTLLLAIGAILHLVSPNIGGVTPNWTIAMYCIAINLTKPTLKQSFGIGLVAAAINIPTSKSAFPYGNLLSEPVGAIICTLLVCHTFNMTLGKLNIKPAVTGFISTIASGMTFITILKVVLSLPLSVYLYAMIPVVFTVAAANAAITQILYFPAKKLFDLKGDQ
;
A
#
# COMPACT_ATOMS: atom_id res chain seq x y z
N MET A 1 35.99 16.45 -53.92
CA MET A 1 34.73 15.72 -54.13
C MET A 1 34.92 14.39 -53.46
N GLU A 2 34.52 14.30 -52.20
CA GLU A 2 33.24 13.68 -51.76
C GLU A 2 33.44 12.17 -51.58
N LEU A 3 33.16 11.52 -50.44
CA LEU A 3 32.41 11.88 -49.24
C LEU A 3 33.06 11.21 -48.02
N GLU A 4 33.24 11.95 -46.92
CA GLU A 4 33.37 11.34 -45.59
C GLU A 4 32.07 10.60 -45.27
N LYS A 5 32.13 9.27 -45.23
CA LYS A 5 31.04 8.43 -44.74
C LYS A 5 31.04 8.51 -43.21
N ASN A 6 30.46 9.59 -42.69
CA ASN A 6 30.16 9.75 -41.27
C ASN A 6 28.94 8.87 -40.96
N GLU A 7 29.16 7.56 -40.87
CA GLU A 7 28.21 6.66 -40.21
C GLU A 7 28.31 6.93 -38.71
N SER A 8 27.56 7.95 -38.28
CA SER A 8 27.09 8.09 -36.91
C SER A 8 26.37 6.79 -36.58
N GLU A 9 27.12 5.84 -36.04
CA GLU A 9 26.64 4.59 -35.48
C GLU A 9 25.48 4.97 -34.55
N LEU A 10 24.26 4.64 -35.01
CA LEU A 10 23.06 4.76 -34.21
C LEU A 10 23.34 3.99 -32.92
N THR A 11 23.70 4.71 -31.87
CA THR A 11 23.52 4.21 -30.52
C THR A 11 22.02 4.02 -30.40
N ILE A 12 21.60 2.78 -30.65
CA ILE A 12 20.36 2.26 -30.13
C ILE A 12 20.51 2.44 -28.63
N HIS A 13 20.07 3.60 -28.13
CA HIS A 13 19.71 3.75 -26.74
C HIS A 13 18.63 2.71 -26.55
N ASP A 14 19.05 1.53 -26.09
CA ASP A 14 18.17 0.58 -25.44
C ASP A 14 17.49 1.41 -24.37
N LYS A 15 16.25 1.84 -24.68
CA LYS A 15 15.35 2.49 -23.73
C LYS A 15 15.18 1.45 -22.66
N ASN A 16 16.08 1.50 -21.69
CA ASN A 16 16.25 0.52 -20.65
C ASN A 16 14.93 0.51 -19.89
N LYS A 17 14.04 -0.39 -20.32
CA LYS A 17 12.68 -0.54 -19.81
C LYS A 17 12.82 -0.59 -18.31
N GLY A 18 12.25 0.41 -17.62
CA GLY A 18 12.40 0.62 -16.18
C GLY A 18 12.61 -0.70 -15.44
N GLY A 19 13.85 -0.90 -14.98
CA GLY A 19 14.47 -2.22 -14.84
C GLY A 19 13.68 -3.22 -14.00
N ARG A 20 14.05 -4.50 -14.11
CA ARG A 20 13.55 -5.67 -13.36
C ARG A 20 13.24 -5.42 -11.87
N TYR A 21 13.85 -4.41 -11.26
CA TYR A 21 13.75 -4.03 -9.85
C TYR A 21 12.94 -2.77 -9.56
N ARG A 22 12.37 -2.10 -10.57
CA ARG A 22 11.65 -0.82 -10.41
C ARG A 22 10.49 -0.93 -9.43
N TRP A 23 9.75 -2.04 -9.48
CA TRP A 23 8.66 -2.32 -8.54
C TRP A 23 9.15 -2.39 -7.09
N VAL A 24 10.35 -2.95 -6.85
CA VAL A 24 10.97 -3.02 -5.52
C VAL A 24 11.27 -1.61 -5.04
N THR A 25 11.95 -0.80 -5.86
CA THR A 25 12.34 0.57 -5.49
C THR A 25 11.13 1.42 -5.11
N ILE A 26 10.06 1.37 -5.90
CA ILE A 26 8.83 2.13 -5.64
C ILE A 26 8.16 1.65 -4.35
N THR A 27 8.09 0.34 -4.17
CA THR A 27 7.49 -0.25 -2.97
C THR A 27 8.26 0.15 -1.72
N THR A 28 9.58 0.05 -1.73
CA THR A 28 10.44 0.44 -0.61
C THR A 28 10.30 1.94 -0.31
N LEU A 29 10.28 2.79 -1.34
CA LEU A 29 10.08 4.24 -1.18
C LEU A 29 8.74 4.56 -0.53
N LEU A 30 7.64 3.97 -1.03
CA LEU A 30 6.31 4.19 -0.49
C LEU A 30 6.18 3.67 0.95
N LEU A 31 6.74 2.49 1.25
CA LEU A 31 6.77 1.95 2.61
C LEU A 31 7.56 2.85 3.57
N ALA A 32 8.71 3.39 3.13
CA ALA A 32 9.49 4.33 3.93
C ALA A 32 8.71 5.63 4.21
N ILE A 33 8.02 6.19 3.20
CA ILE A 33 7.12 7.33 3.38
C ILE A 33 6.00 6.99 4.37
N GLY A 34 5.43 5.79 4.28
CA GLY A 34 4.41 5.29 5.19
C GLY A 34 4.90 5.24 6.63
N ALA A 35 6.12 4.75 6.86
CA ALA A 35 6.76 4.72 8.18
C ALA A 35 6.93 6.11 8.77
N ILE A 36 7.45 7.06 7.97
CA ILE A 36 7.66 8.44 8.42
C ILE A 36 6.32 9.10 8.76
N LEU A 37 5.32 8.97 7.89
CA LEU A 37 3.98 9.50 8.15
C LEU A 37 3.34 8.88 9.39
N HIS A 38 3.55 7.59 9.63
CA HIS A 38 3.08 6.92 10.84
C HIS A 38 3.69 7.50 12.11
N LEU A 39 4.98 7.86 12.06
CA LEU A 39 5.70 8.46 13.19
C LEU A 39 5.29 9.91 13.46
N VAL A 40 5.13 10.72 12.42
CA VAL A 40 4.86 12.16 12.58
C VAL A 40 3.37 12.50 12.68
N SER A 41 2.47 11.59 12.29
CA SER A 41 1.04 11.86 12.28
C SER A 41 0.42 11.73 13.69
N PRO A 42 -0.15 12.82 14.23
CA PRO A 42 -0.89 12.76 15.49
C PRO A 42 -2.22 12.01 15.29
N ASN A 43 -2.80 11.56 16.40
CA ASN A 43 -4.13 10.95 16.37
C ASN A 43 -5.18 12.03 16.07
N ILE A 44 -5.88 11.97 14.94
CA ILE A 44 -6.87 12.97 14.54
C ILE A 44 -8.24 12.47 14.99
N GLY A 45 -8.80 13.07 16.04
CA GLY A 45 -10.17 12.78 16.49
C GLY A 45 -10.38 11.36 17.03
N GLY A 46 -9.35 10.73 17.59
CA GLY A 46 -9.44 9.38 18.16
C GLY A 46 -9.25 8.24 17.15
N VAL A 47 -9.09 8.55 15.86
CA VAL A 47 -8.82 7.58 14.79
C VAL A 47 -7.42 7.81 14.25
N THR A 48 -6.53 6.83 14.41
CA THR A 48 -5.19 6.85 13.83
C THR A 48 -5.22 6.21 12.44
N PRO A 49 -5.03 6.95 11.35
CA PRO A 49 -4.91 6.36 10.03
C PRO A 49 -3.68 5.44 9.98
N ASN A 50 -3.82 4.26 9.38
CA ASN A 50 -2.66 3.40 9.17
C ASN A 50 -2.01 3.76 7.83
N TRP A 51 -1.04 4.68 7.90
CA TRP A 51 -0.29 5.18 6.74
C TRP A 51 0.45 4.07 6.00
N THR A 52 0.96 3.07 6.72
CA THR A 52 1.65 1.92 6.13
C THR A 52 0.71 1.13 5.23
N ILE A 53 -0.55 0.91 5.67
CA ILE A 53 -1.58 0.26 4.84
C ILE A 53 -1.87 1.06 3.58
N ALA A 54 -2.07 2.37 3.71
CA ALA A 54 -2.33 3.21 2.57
C ALA A 54 -1.18 3.15 1.55
N MET A 55 0.07 3.22 2.00
CA MET A 55 1.24 3.22 1.13
C MET A 55 1.48 1.88 0.44
N TYR A 56 1.37 0.74 1.13
CA TYR A 56 1.52 -0.53 0.43
C TYR A 56 0.36 -0.77 -0.54
N CYS A 57 -0.86 -0.32 -0.23
CA CYS A 57 -1.98 -0.44 -1.17
C CYS A 57 -1.72 0.36 -2.44
N ILE A 58 -1.19 1.59 -2.31
CA ILE A 58 -0.76 2.40 -3.46
C ILE A 58 0.35 1.67 -4.24
N ALA A 59 1.37 1.15 -3.53
CA ALA A 59 2.47 0.42 -4.16
C ALA A 59 1.97 -0.78 -4.96
N ILE A 60 1.07 -1.58 -4.40
CA ILE A 60 0.46 -2.75 -5.06
C ILE A 60 -0.38 -2.31 -6.27
N ASN A 61 -1.17 -1.24 -6.16
CA ASN A 61 -1.96 -0.72 -7.27
C ASN A 61 -1.09 -0.21 -8.44
N LEU A 62 0.08 0.37 -8.15
CA LEU A 62 1.01 0.89 -9.16
C LEU A 62 1.87 -0.22 -9.78
N THR A 63 2.36 -1.15 -8.97
CA THR A 63 3.36 -2.15 -9.39
C THR A 63 2.76 -3.48 -9.81
N LYS A 64 1.50 -3.77 -9.43
CA LYS A 64 0.80 -5.03 -9.69
C LYS A 64 1.67 -6.27 -9.41
N PRO A 65 2.15 -6.43 -8.17
CA PRO A 65 3.06 -7.52 -7.81
C PRO A 65 2.35 -8.88 -7.84
N THR A 66 3.14 -9.95 -7.83
CA THR A 66 2.64 -11.31 -7.61
C THR A 66 2.27 -11.54 -6.14
N LEU A 67 1.44 -12.55 -5.84
CA LEU A 67 1.03 -12.87 -4.46
C LEU A 67 2.22 -13.16 -3.52
N LYS A 68 3.28 -13.78 -4.04
CA LYS A 68 4.51 -14.04 -3.26
C LYS A 68 5.24 -12.73 -2.92
N GLN A 69 5.29 -11.80 -3.88
CA GLN A 69 5.88 -10.48 -3.65
C GLN A 69 5.04 -9.68 -2.65
N SER A 70 3.71 -9.67 -2.78
CA SER A 70 2.82 -8.95 -1.86
C SER A 70 2.89 -9.46 -0.43
N PHE A 71 3.08 -10.76 -0.23
CA PHE A 71 3.35 -11.32 1.10
C PHE A 71 4.63 -10.72 1.71
N GLY A 72 5.70 -10.61 0.92
CA GLY A 72 6.93 -9.93 1.33
C GLY A 72 6.72 -8.45 1.65
N ILE A 73 5.94 -7.74 0.83
CA ILE A 73 5.56 -6.33 1.09
C ILE A 73 4.85 -6.20 2.44
N GLY A 74 3.88 -7.09 2.71
CA GLY A 74 3.14 -7.11 3.96
C GLY A 74 4.02 -7.46 5.16
N LEU A 75 5.01 -8.36 5.01
CA LEU A 75 5.98 -8.65 6.07
C LEU A 75 6.89 -7.46 6.38
N VAL A 76 7.37 -6.76 5.36
CA VAL A 76 8.17 -5.54 5.56
C VAL A 76 7.32 -4.45 6.22
N ALA A 77 6.08 -4.27 5.77
CA ALA A 77 5.11 -3.37 6.41
C ALA A 77 4.87 -3.73 7.88
N ALA A 78 4.72 -5.02 8.19
CA ALA A 78 4.60 -5.49 9.57
C ALA A 78 5.85 -5.17 10.40
N ALA A 79 7.04 -5.46 9.87
CA ALA A 79 8.30 -5.20 10.56
C ALA A 79 8.49 -3.71 10.87
N ILE A 80 8.08 -2.82 9.96
CA ILE A 80 8.04 -1.37 10.17
C ILE A 80 7.02 -1.00 11.26
N ASN A 81 5.85 -1.66 11.25
CA ASN A 81 4.77 -1.37 12.19
C ASN A 81 5.05 -1.89 13.61
N ILE A 82 5.93 -2.87 13.83
CA ILE A 82 6.24 -3.36 15.19
C ILE A 82 6.81 -2.27 16.10
N PRO A 83 7.90 -1.55 15.73
CA PRO A 83 8.45 -0.48 16.57
C PRO A 83 7.66 0.83 16.51
N THR A 84 6.82 1.04 15.49
CA THR A 84 6.08 2.30 15.29
C THR A 84 4.63 2.25 15.77
N SER A 85 4.09 1.06 16.05
CA SER A 85 2.70 0.86 16.45
C SER A 85 2.44 1.33 17.88
N LYS A 86 1.34 2.07 18.04
CA LYS A 86 0.81 2.53 19.34
C LYS A 86 -0.12 1.50 20.00
N SER A 87 -0.15 0.25 19.51
CA SER A 87 -1.04 -0.80 20.01
C SER A 87 -0.44 -1.58 21.17
N ALA A 88 -1.32 -2.11 22.05
CA ALA A 88 -0.96 -2.95 23.18
C ALA A 88 -0.25 -4.26 22.79
N PHE A 89 -0.49 -4.77 21.57
CA PHE A 89 0.17 -5.96 21.05
C PHE A 89 0.63 -5.74 19.60
N PRO A 90 1.82 -5.16 19.39
CA PRO A 90 2.30 -4.78 18.06
C PRO A 90 2.61 -6.00 17.17
N TYR A 91 2.86 -7.18 17.76
CA TYR A 91 3.09 -8.42 17.02
C TYR A 91 1.87 -8.89 16.21
N GLY A 92 0.66 -8.42 16.52
CA GLY A 92 -0.52 -8.69 15.69
C GLY A 92 -0.35 -8.22 14.24
N ASN A 93 0.48 -7.18 14.03
CA ASN A 93 0.79 -6.64 12.70
C ASN A 93 1.54 -7.66 11.81
N LEU A 94 2.26 -8.61 12.40
CA LEU A 94 3.00 -9.64 11.66
C LEU A 94 2.09 -10.57 10.86
N LEU A 95 0.85 -10.75 11.29
CA LEU A 95 -0.16 -11.52 10.60
C LEU A 95 -1.13 -10.64 9.82
N SER A 96 -1.56 -9.51 10.38
CA SER A 96 -2.58 -8.67 9.74
C SER A 96 -2.08 -7.98 8.48
N GLU A 97 -0.85 -7.46 8.47
CA GLU A 97 -0.34 -6.70 7.31
C GLU A 97 -0.08 -7.58 6.08
N PRO A 98 0.47 -8.81 6.19
CA PRO A 98 0.50 -9.76 5.07
C PRO A 98 -0.89 -10.12 4.55
N VAL A 99 -1.87 -10.32 5.42
CA VAL A 99 -3.26 -10.59 5.02
C VAL A 99 -3.82 -9.42 4.21
N GLY A 100 -3.67 -8.19 4.69
CA GLY A 100 -4.07 -6.99 3.96
C GLY A 100 -3.40 -6.89 2.59
N ALA A 101 -2.07 -7.03 2.53
CA ALA A 101 -1.31 -6.94 1.28
C ALA A 101 -1.72 -8.02 0.25
N ILE A 102 -1.98 -9.25 0.69
CA ILE A 102 -2.48 -10.33 -0.17
C ILE A 102 -3.87 -9.99 -0.71
N ILE A 103 -4.80 -9.57 0.16
CA ILE A 103 -6.17 -9.21 -0.25
C ILE A 103 -6.14 -8.02 -1.23
N CYS A 104 -5.32 -7.01 -0.94
CA CYS A 104 -5.10 -5.89 -1.85
C CYS A 104 -4.61 -6.34 -3.23
N THR A 105 -3.64 -7.27 -3.26
CA THR A 105 -3.10 -7.81 -4.51
C THR A 105 -4.13 -8.65 -5.26
N LEU A 106 -4.90 -9.48 -4.57
CA LEU A 106 -6.01 -10.23 -5.17
C LEU A 106 -7.03 -9.28 -5.80
N LEU A 107 -7.41 -8.21 -5.11
CA LEU A 107 -8.30 -7.20 -5.66
C LEU A 107 -7.69 -6.49 -6.87
N VAL A 108 -6.40 -6.14 -6.82
CA VAL A 108 -5.74 -5.45 -7.94
C VAL A 108 -5.62 -6.37 -9.16
N CYS A 109 -5.33 -7.65 -8.97
CA CYS A 109 -5.16 -8.63 -10.03
C CYS A 109 -6.50 -9.15 -10.59
N HIS A 110 -7.52 -9.30 -9.75
CA HIS A 110 -8.79 -9.93 -10.11
C HIS A 110 -9.91 -8.92 -10.42
N THR A 111 -9.85 -7.70 -9.89
CA THR A 111 -10.88 -6.68 -10.13
C THR A 111 -10.63 -5.96 -11.45
N PHE A 112 -11.63 -6.03 -12.33
CA PHE A 112 -11.77 -5.26 -13.57
C PHE A 112 -11.66 -3.74 -13.31
N ASN A 113 -11.31 -2.97 -14.33
CA ASN A 113 -11.18 -1.51 -14.26
C ASN A 113 -12.45 -0.84 -13.71
N MET A 114 -12.51 -0.66 -12.38
CA MET A 114 -13.53 0.14 -11.71
C MET A 114 -13.19 1.61 -11.93
N THR A 115 -13.75 2.14 -13.00
CA THR A 115 -13.69 3.54 -13.38
C THR A 115 -15.07 4.14 -13.15
N LEU A 116 -15.14 5.16 -12.29
CA LEU A 116 -16.35 5.95 -12.13
C LEU A 116 -16.12 7.26 -12.90
N GLY A 117 -16.57 7.26 -14.16
CA GLY A 117 -16.27 8.35 -15.10
C GLY A 117 -14.77 8.45 -15.39
N LYS A 118 -14.15 9.61 -15.09
CA LYS A 118 -12.70 9.85 -15.28
C LYS A 118 -11.84 9.41 -14.09
N LEU A 119 -12.46 9.04 -12.96
CA LEU A 119 -11.75 8.71 -11.73
C LEU A 119 -11.60 7.19 -11.59
N ASN A 120 -10.36 6.73 -11.42
CA ASN A 120 -10.07 5.34 -11.06
C ASN A 120 -10.35 5.18 -9.57
N ILE A 121 -11.49 4.57 -9.20
CA ILE A 121 -11.87 4.33 -7.79
C ILE A 121 -11.22 3.06 -7.21
N LYS A 122 -10.50 2.32 -8.05
CA LYS A 122 -9.77 1.10 -7.68
C LYS A 122 -8.86 1.27 -6.45
N PRO A 123 -8.07 2.36 -6.30
CA PRO A 123 -7.24 2.60 -5.11
C PRO A 123 -8.06 2.79 -3.82
N ALA A 124 -9.22 3.45 -3.90
CA ALA A 124 -10.14 3.58 -2.77
C ALA A 124 -10.67 2.22 -2.32
N VAL A 125 -11.20 1.42 -3.26
CA VAL A 125 -11.82 0.12 -2.97
C VAL A 125 -10.78 -0.87 -2.43
N THR A 126 -9.61 -0.95 -3.06
CA THR A 126 -8.52 -1.82 -2.61
C THR A 126 -7.99 -1.40 -1.24
N GLY A 127 -7.82 -0.09 -1.00
CA GLY A 127 -7.45 0.44 0.31
C GLY A 127 -8.48 0.12 1.40
N PHE A 128 -9.78 0.28 1.10
CA PHE A 128 -10.87 -0.02 2.02
C PHE A 128 -10.89 -1.50 2.43
N ILE A 129 -10.99 -2.40 1.44
CA ILE A 129 -11.12 -3.84 1.70
C ILE A 129 -9.84 -4.41 2.32
N SER A 130 -8.66 -3.94 1.89
CA SER A 130 -7.39 -4.31 2.50
C SER A 130 -7.32 -3.90 3.98
N THR A 131 -7.81 -2.69 4.29
CA THR A 131 -7.82 -2.19 5.67
C THR A 131 -8.81 -2.97 6.53
N ILE A 132 -9.98 -3.34 6.01
CA ILE A 132 -10.91 -4.22 6.73
C ILE A 132 -10.27 -5.59 6.97
N ALA A 133 -9.67 -6.20 5.96
CA ALA A 133 -9.07 -7.52 6.09
C ALA A 133 -7.91 -7.54 7.11
N SER A 134 -7.00 -6.56 7.03
CA SER A 134 -5.91 -6.40 8.00
C SER A 134 -6.47 -6.04 9.38
N GLY A 135 -7.35 -5.05 9.48
CA GLY A 135 -7.94 -4.59 10.74
C GLY A 135 -8.73 -5.69 11.47
N MET A 136 -9.57 -6.43 10.77
CA MET A 136 -10.33 -7.56 11.33
C MET A 136 -9.41 -8.67 11.83
N THR A 137 -8.35 -8.98 11.08
CA THR A 137 -7.32 -9.94 11.51
C THR A 137 -6.64 -9.46 12.79
N PHE A 138 -6.25 -8.19 12.82
CA PHE A 138 -5.58 -7.58 13.96
C PHE A 138 -6.44 -7.60 15.22
N ILE A 139 -7.69 -7.09 15.15
CA ILE A 139 -8.56 -7.02 16.33
C ILE A 139 -8.94 -8.41 16.84
N THR A 140 -9.02 -9.41 15.96
CA THR A 140 -9.31 -10.80 16.34
C THR A 140 -8.13 -11.42 17.08
N ILE A 141 -6.89 -11.18 16.61
CA ILE A 141 -5.68 -11.58 17.33
C ILE A 141 -5.62 -10.90 18.70
N LEU A 142 -5.85 -9.59 18.78
CA LEU A 142 -5.87 -8.87 20.06
C LEU A 142 -6.92 -9.44 21.01
N LYS A 143 -8.13 -9.72 20.52
CA LYS A 143 -9.20 -10.31 21.33
C LYS A 143 -8.76 -11.63 21.95
N VAL A 144 -8.11 -12.52 21.19
CA VAL A 144 -7.66 -13.83 21.66
C VAL A 144 -6.48 -13.70 22.63
N VAL A 145 -5.46 -12.91 22.28
CA VAL A 145 -4.23 -12.78 23.07
C VAL A 145 -4.48 -12.05 24.40
N LEU A 146 -5.29 -10.99 24.38
CA LEU A 146 -5.57 -10.18 25.56
C LEU A 146 -6.86 -10.60 26.29
N SER A 147 -7.54 -11.65 25.81
CA SER A 147 -8.82 -12.15 26.36
C SER A 147 -9.85 -11.03 26.58
N LEU A 148 -10.00 -10.15 25.58
CA LEU A 148 -10.85 -8.96 25.69
C LEU A 148 -12.35 -9.34 25.73
N PRO A 149 -13.18 -8.59 26.49
CA PRO A 149 -14.62 -8.80 26.51
C PRO A 149 -15.25 -8.66 25.12
N LEU A 150 -16.26 -9.50 24.82
CA LEU A 150 -16.95 -9.48 23.53
C LEU A 150 -17.63 -8.13 23.25
N SER A 151 -18.10 -7.43 24.29
CA SER A 151 -18.67 -6.09 24.18
C SER A 151 -17.68 -5.08 23.59
N VAL A 152 -16.42 -5.10 24.04
CA VAL A 152 -15.36 -4.21 23.53
C VAL A 152 -15.02 -4.56 22.08
N TYR A 153 -14.92 -5.86 21.76
CA TYR A 153 -14.67 -6.31 20.40
C TYR A 153 -15.73 -5.83 19.42
N LEU A 154 -17.02 -6.02 19.74
CA LEU A 154 -18.13 -5.69 18.85
C LEU A 154 -18.41 -4.20 18.78
N TYR A 155 -18.42 -3.49 19.91
CA TYR A 155 -18.90 -2.11 19.98
C TYR A 155 -17.80 -1.05 19.93
N ALA A 156 -16.55 -1.41 20.25
CA ALA A 156 -15.42 -0.48 20.15
C ALA A 156 -14.51 -0.82 18.96
N MET A 157 -14.01 -2.05 18.89
CA MET A 157 -12.94 -2.39 17.93
C MET A 157 -13.44 -2.47 16.49
N ILE A 158 -14.57 -3.14 16.22
CA ILE A 158 -15.12 -3.25 14.85
C ILE A 158 -15.47 -1.86 14.27
N PRO A 159 -16.21 -0.96 14.95
CA PRO A 159 -16.49 0.37 14.42
C PRO A 159 -15.22 1.19 14.13
N VAL A 160 -14.20 1.06 14.98
CA VAL A 160 -12.90 1.70 14.73
C VAL A 160 -12.26 1.16 13.45
N VAL A 161 -12.27 -0.16 13.21
CA VAL A 161 -11.75 -0.75 11.96
C VAL A 161 -12.45 -0.19 10.73
N PHE A 162 -13.78 -0.09 10.75
CA PHE A 162 -14.53 0.50 9.63
C PHE A 162 -14.22 1.98 9.44
N THR A 163 -14.06 2.73 10.53
CA THR A 163 -13.72 4.16 10.47
C THR A 163 -12.30 4.36 9.90
N VAL A 164 -11.33 3.58 10.35
CA VAL A 164 -9.96 3.57 9.81
C VAL A 164 -9.97 3.12 8.34
N ALA A 165 -10.79 2.13 7.98
CA ALA A 165 -10.92 1.68 6.59
C ALA A 165 -11.46 2.77 5.67
N ALA A 166 -12.48 3.52 6.10
CA ALA A 166 -13.02 4.64 5.34
C ALA A 166 -11.98 5.76 5.18
N ALA A 167 -11.26 6.11 6.25
CA ALA A 167 -10.18 7.08 6.20
C ALA A 167 -9.06 6.63 5.25
N ASN A 168 -8.61 5.38 5.37
CA ASN A 168 -7.59 4.82 4.51
C ASN A 168 -8.02 4.77 3.05
N ALA A 169 -9.30 4.49 2.75
CA ALA A 169 -9.82 4.53 1.39
C ALA A 169 -9.75 5.93 0.77
N ALA A 170 -10.07 6.96 1.55
CA ALA A 170 -9.93 8.35 1.10
C ALA A 170 -8.46 8.73 0.89
N ILE A 171 -7.59 8.38 1.84
CA ILE A 171 -6.15 8.63 1.77
C ILE A 171 -5.54 7.92 0.56
N THR A 172 -5.80 6.62 0.37
CA THR A 172 -5.26 5.88 -0.78
C THR A 172 -5.72 6.48 -2.09
N GLN A 173 -6.98 6.90 -2.18
CA GLN A 173 -7.51 7.53 -3.38
C GLN A 173 -6.82 8.86 -3.69
N ILE A 174 -6.68 9.74 -2.69
CA ILE A 174 -6.06 11.06 -2.85
C ILE A 174 -4.58 10.92 -3.21
N LEU A 175 -3.85 10.08 -2.48
CA LEU A 175 -2.41 9.91 -2.66
C LEU A 175 -2.04 9.06 -3.89
N TYR A 176 -2.98 8.29 -4.44
CA TYR A 176 -2.74 7.55 -5.67
C TYR A 176 -2.42 8.46 -6.86
N PHE A 177 -3.05 9.64 -6.96
CA PHE A 177 -2.79 10.58 -8.06
C PHE A 177 -1.34 11.10 -8.09
N PRO A 178 -0.79 11.69 -7.02
CA PRO A 178 0.60 12.14 -7.02
C PRO A 178 1.58 10.96 -7.14
N ALA A 179 1.29 9.82 -6.51
CA ALA A 179 2.14 8.64 -6.62
C ALA A 179 2.16 8.08 -8.05
N LYS A 180 1.02 8.09 -8.74
CA LYS A 180 0.93 7.72 -10.16
C LYS A 180 1.70 8.71 -11.04
N LYS A 181 1.56 10.02 -10.79
CA LYS A 181 2.33 11.03 -11.53
C LYS A 181 3.84 10.83 -11.36
N LEU A 182 4.31 10.57 -10.14
CA LEU A 182 5.72 10.22 -9.86
C LEU A 182 6.16 8.94 -10.57
N PHE A 183 5.27 7.95 -10.68
CA PHE A 183 5.53 6.71 -11.40
C PHE A 183 5.62 6.92 -12.92
N ASP A 184 4.75 7.76 -13.48
CA ASP A 184 4.63 8.02 -14.92
C ASP A 184 5.62 9.07 -15.44
N LEU A 185 6.08 10.00 -14.60
CA LEU A 185 7.01 11.12 -14.92
C LEU A 185 8.36 10.71 -15.53
N LYS A 186 8.66 9.42 -15.68
CA LYS A 186 9.89 8.93 -16.33
C LYS A 186 9.64 8.00 -17.53
N GLY A 187 8.42 8.04 -18.09
CA GLY A 187 8.08 7.43 -19.38
C GLY A 187 8.38 8.31 -20.60
N ASP A 188 8.55 9.63 -20.40
CA ASP A 188 8.81 10.64 -21.45
C ASP A 188 10.14 11.38 -21.22
N GLN A 189 11.24 10.64 -21.01
CA GLN A 189 12.59 11.16 -21.17
C GLN A 189 13.42 10.19 -22.02
#